data_AF-S9R285-F1
#
_entry.id   AF-S9R285-F1
#
_cell.length_a   1.000
_cell.length_b   1.000
_cell.length_c   1.000
_cell.angle_alpha   90.00
_cell.angle_beta   90.00
_cell.angle_gamma   90.00
#
_symmetry.space_group_name_H-M   'P 1'
#
loop_
_entity.id
_entity.type
_entity.pdbx_description
1 polymer ?
#
loop_
_entity_poly.entity_id
_entity_poly.type
_entity_poly.pdbx_seq_one_letter_code
_entity_poly.pdbx_strand_id
1 'polypeptide(L)'
;MVFSSETFLFLFLPGFLALYYLTPWRWKSATLLAGSYVFYAWWRVDFLLLLIGTTVWTYMTGRAIRASEGARRRMWTGIGVAGCLAVLGGLWHGAAWTYVLWGAWHGGWLALERYTGWAKSRSPAALLRTLLLVLLGWVMFRATSVAEAGEVLAGMAGLNGIGMSATSAFQMTGESLVFLALAIFVAAAEPGLRRSRVASVEPAKGGGAVTVANTLLPSLATLIVAILAVLKLSEQSFSPFLYFQF
;
A
#
# COMPACT_ATOMS: atom_id res chain seq x y z
N MET A 1 -2.81 -13.11 -22.12
CA MET A 1 -1.64 -12.86 -22.99
C MET A 1 -0.85 -11.69 -22.41
N VAL A 2 0.45 -11.60 -22.67
CA VAL A 2 1.32 -10.52 -22.17
C VAL A 2 1.71 -9.62 -23.35
N PHE A 3 1.96 -8.33 -23.10
CA PHE A 3 2.30 -7.35 -24.15
C PHE A 3 3.51 -7.71 -25.01
N SER A 4 4.44 -8.52 -24.49
CA SER A 4 5.63 -9.01 -25.21
C SER A 4 5.41 -10.31 -25.98
N SER A 5 4.23 -10.92 -25.90
CA SER A 5 3.96 -12.21 -26.56
C SER A 5 3.74 -12.05 -28.06
N GLU A 6 4.18 -13.04 -28.84
CA GLU A 6 3.96 -13.09 -30.29
C GLU A 6 2.45 -13.07 -30.63
N THR A 7 1.63 -13.77 -29.85
CA THR A 7 0.16 -13.74 -29.98
C THR A 7 -0.40 -12.33 -29.81
N PHE A 8 0.16 -11.54 -28.89
CA PHE A 8 -0.28 -10.15 -28.73
C PHE A 8 0.16 -9.29 -29.92
N LEU A 9 1.44 -9.34 -30.28
CA LEU A 9 2.04 -8.45 -31.29
C LEU A 9 1.54 -8.72 -32.71
N PHE A 10 1.37 -9.99 -33.09
CA PHE A 10 1.08 -10.37 -34.47
C PHE A 10 -0.38 -10.76 -34.72
N LEU A 11 -1.14 -11.12 -33.69
CA LEU A 11 -2.55 -11.50 -33.85
C LEU A 11 -3.50 -10.50 -33.17
N PHE A 12 -3.39 -10.36 -31.85
CA PHE A 12 -4.35 -9.56 -31.09
C PHE A 12 -4.28 -8.08 -31.42
N LEU A 13 -3.09 -7.46 -31.41
CA LEU A 13 -2.93 -6.03 -31.62
C LEU A 13 -3.37 -5.60 -33.04
N PRO A 14 -2.90 -6.24 -34.14
CA PRO A 14 -3.35 -5.88 -35.49
C PRO A 14 -4.86 -6.11 -35.67
N GLY A 15 -5.38 -7.24 -35.17
CA GLY A 15 -6.80 -7.57 -35.24
C GLY A 15 -7.67 -6.58 -34.45
N PHE A 16 -7.26 -6.23 -33.24
CA PHE A 16 -7.95 -5.25 -32.40
C PHE A 16 -7.92 -3.86 -33.03
N LEU A 17 -6.78 -3.41 -33.56
CA LEU A 17 -6.69 -2.12 -34.24
C LEU A 17 -7.57 -2.07 -35.49
N ALA A 18 -7.57 -3.12 -36.31
CA ALA A 18 -8.46 -3.22 -37.46
C ALA A 18 -9.92 -3.10 -37.02
N LEU A 19 -10.36 -3.88 -36.03
CA LEU A 19 -11.70 -3.80 -35.47
C LEU A 19 -12.02 -2.39 -34.93
N TYR A 20 -11.09 -1.78 -34.19
CA TYR A 20 -11.25 -0.45 -33.60
C TYR A 20 -11.41 0.65 -34.67
N TYR A 21 -10.64 0.59 -35.75
CA TYR A 21 -10.73 1.56 -36.85
C TYR A 21 -11.98 1.36 -37.70
N LEU A 22 -12.43 0.11 -37.90
CA LEU A 22 -13.69 -0.22 -38.56
C LEU A 22 -14.93 0.15 -37.73
N THR A 23 -14.79 0.25 -36.41
CA THR A 23 -15.89 0.58 -35.51
C THR A 23 -16.30 2.06 -35.65
N PRO A 24 -17.61 2.36 -35.85
CA PRO A 24 -18.13 3.72 -35.87
C PRO A 24 -17.85 4.49 -34.56
N TRP A 25 -17.67 5.82 -34.66
CA TRP A 25 -17.38 6.71 -33.53
C TRP A 25 -18.23 6.44 -32.27
N ARG A 26 -19.53 6.16 -32.44
CA ARG A 26 -20.49 5.92 -31.35
C ARG A 26 -20.13 4.69 -30.50
N TRP A 27 -19.44 3.70 -31.07
CA TRP A 27 -19.14 2.41 -30.42
C TRP A 27 -17.65 2.22 -30.13
N LYS A 28 -16.79 3.20 -30.46
CA LYS A 28 -15.34 3.10 -30.24
C LYS A 28 -14.99 2.84 -28.77
N SER A 29 -15.66 3.51 -27.83
CA SER A 29 -15.45 3.29 -26.39
C SER A 29 -15.86 1.89 -25.94
N ALA A 30 -16.97 1.36 -26.46
CA ALA A 30 -17.41 0.00 -26.15
C ALA A 30 -16.45 -1.05 -26.71
N THR A 31 -15.91 -0.81 -27.91
CA THR A 31 -14.92 -1.69 -28.55
C THR A 31 -13.60 -1.68 -27.80
N LEU A 32 -13.13 -0.51 -27.36
CA LEU A 32 -11.96 -0.39 -26.48
C LEU A 32 -12.15 -1.16 -25.17
N LEU A 33 -13.31 -1.01 -24.54
CA LEU A 33 -13.63 -1.70 -23.29
C LEU A 33 -13.66 -3.22 -23.48
N ALA A 34 -14.37 -3.69 -24.51
CA ALA A 34 -14.47 -5.11 -24.84
C ALA A 34 -13.10 -5.72 -25.17
N GLY A 35 -12.29 -5.04 -26.00
CA GLY A 35 -10.94 -5.47 -26.31
C GLY A 35 -10.04 -5.54 -25.08
N SER A 36 -10.15 -4.56 -24.19
CA SER A 36 -9.42 -4.57 -22.90
C SER A 36 -9.81 -5.77 -22.05
N TYR A 37 -11.11 -6.06 -21.94
CA TYR A 37 -11.60 -7.21 -21.18
C TYR A 37 -11.17 -8.54 -21.78
N VAL A 38 -11.23 -8.70 -23.11
CA VAL A 38 -10.72 -9.91 -23.80
C VAL A 38 -9.23 -10.09 -23.55
N PHE A 39 -8.45 -9.01 -23.61
CA PHE A 39 -7.01 -9.04 -23.33
C PHE A 39 -6.70 -9.53 -21.92
N TYR A 40 -7.35 -8.95 -20.90
CA TYR A 40 -7.14 -9.31 -19.50
C TYR A 40 -7.71 -10.70 -19.15
N ALA A 41 -8.82 -11.10 -19.76
CA ALA A 41 -9.44 -12.41 -19.53
C ALA A 41 -8.70 -13.57 -20.20
N TRP A 42 -7.78 -13.29 -21.12
CA TRP A 42 -7.16 -14.29 -22.00
C TRP A 42 -6.49 -15.47 -21.29
N TRP A 43 -5.89 -15.25 -20.12
CA TRP A 43 -5.24 -16.34 -19.36
C TRP A 43 -6.06 -16.79 -18.15
N ARG A 44 -6.79 -15.86 -17.52
CA ARG A 44 -7.62 -16.14 -16.34
C ARG A 44 -8.89 -15.30 -16.36
N VAL A 45 -9.99 -15.94 -16.70
CA VAL A 45 -11.34 -15.36 -16.67
C VAL A 45 -11.83 -15.06 -15.25
N ASP A 46 -11.28 -15.71 -14.22
CA ASP A 46 -11.68 -15.52 -12.82
C ASP A 46 -11.61 -14.04 -12.38
N PHE A 47 -10.62 -13.29 -12.89
CA PHE A 47 -10.42 -11.88 -12.56
C PHE A 47 -11.23 -10.93 -13.46
N LEU A 48 -11.95 -11.44 -14.46
CA LEU A 48 -12.76 -10.60 -15.33
C LEU A 48 -13.92 -9.95 -14.57
N LEU A 49 -14.58 -10.69 -13.68
CA LEU A 49 -15.65 -10.14 -12.82
C LEU A 49 -15.11 -9.02 -11.92
N LEU A 50 -13.88 -9.16 -11.44
CA LEU A 50 -13.23 -8.13 -10.66
C LEU A 50 -12.94 -6.88 -11.50
N LEU A 51 -12.42 -7.05 -12.70
CA LEU A 51 -12.14 -5.94 -13.61
C LEU A 51 -13.41 -5.19 -14.00
N ILE A 52 -14.51 -5.93 -14.21
CA ILE A 52 -15.84 -5.35 -14.44
C ILE A 52 -16.30 -4.58 -13.18
N GLY A 53 -16.19 -5.19 -12.00
CA GLY A 53 -16.58 -4.57 -10.73
C GLY A 53 -15.82 -3.28 -10.44
N THR A 54 -14.49 -3.28 -10.65
CA THR A 54 -13.65 -2.08 -10.50
C THR A 54 -13.96 -1.01 -11.53
N THR A 55 -14.24 -1.39 -12.78
CA THR A 55 -14.66 -0.44 -13.83
C THR A 55 -15.98 0.22 -13.46
N VAL A 56 -16.97 -0.55 -13.02
CA VAL A 56 -18.27 -0.02 -12.57
C VAL A 56 -18.07 0.88 -11.35
N TRP A 57 -17.28 0.45 -10.37
CA TRP A 57 -17.00 1.23 -9.17
C TRP A 57 -16.35 2.59 -9.48
N THR A 58 -15.27 2.59 -10.26
CA THR A 58 -14.54 3.80 -10.66
C THR A 58 -15.40 4.73 -11.51
N TYR A 59 -16.23 4.17 -12.40
CA TYR A 59 -17.16 4.95 -13.20
C TYR A 59 -18.24 5.62 -12.34
N MET A 60 -18.89 4.87 -11.44
CA MET A 60 -19.97 5.37 -10.58
C MET A 60 -19.44 6.42 -9.60
N THR A 61 -18.30 6.17 -8.96
CA THR A 61 -17.66 7.13 -8.06
C THR A 61 -17.17 8.37 -8.81
N GLY A 62 -16.61 8.22 -10.01
CA GLY A 62 -16.25 9.33 -10.88
C GLY A 62 -17.44 10.22 -11.26
N ARG A 63 -18.59 9.62 -11.60
CA ARG A 63 -19.84 10.35 -11.84
C ARG A 63 -20.32 11.09 -10.59
N ALA A 64 -20.29 10.44 -9.43
CA ALA A 64 -20.71 11.04 -8.17
C ALA A 64 -19.80 12.21 -7.73
N ILE A 65 -18.49 12.11 -7.97
CA ILE A 65 -17.52 13.19 -7.76
C ILE A 65 -17.84 14.38 -8.66
N ARG A 66 -18.13 14.15 -9.95
CA ARG A 66 -18.46 15.21 -10.90
C ARG A 66 -19.79 15.91 -10.57
N ALA A 67 -20.76 15.18 -10.05
CA ALA A 67 -22.06 15.71 -9.66
C ALA A 67 -22.09 16.36 -8.26
N SER A 68 -20.95 16.38 -7.55
CA SER A 68 -20.87 16.88 -6.18
C SER A 68 -19.88 18.04 -6.06
N GLU A 69 -20.13 18.93 -5.10
CA GLU A 69 -19.23 20.03 -4.76
C GLU A 69 -18.83 19.99 -3.28
N GLY A 70 -17.79 20.77 -2.92
CA GLY A 70 -17.33 20.95 -1.54
C GLY A 70 -17.05 19.63 -0.80
N ALA A 71 -17.65 19.48 0.39
CA ALA A 71 -17.46 18.32 1.26
C ALA A 71 -17.95 17.01 0.63
N ARG A 72 -19.03 17.06 -0.15
CA ARG A 72 -19.62 15.86 -0.78
C ARG A 72 -18.72 15.31 -1.88
N ARG A 73 -18.02 16.19 -2.62
CA ARG A 73 -17.00 15.79 -3.60
C ARG A 73 -15.80 15.10 -2.95
N ARG A 74 -15.37 15.58 -1.78
CA ARG A 74 -14.30 14.95 -1.00
C ARG A 74 -14.69 13.57 -0.49
N MET A 75 -15.92 13.43 -0.01
CA MET A 75 -16.48 12.15 0.42
C MET A 75 -16.44 11.11 -0.72
N TRP A 76 -16.99 11.45 -1.90
CA TRP A 76 -17.00 10.51 -3.04
C TRP A 76 -15.61 10.18 -3.56
N THR A 77 -14.68 11.15 -3.51
CA THR A 77 -13.26 10.86 -3.80
C THR A 77 -12.69 9.85 -2.80
N GLY A 78 -12.97 10.03 -1.51
CA GLY A 78 -12.57 9.10 -0.46
C GLY A 78 -13.11 7.70 -0.68
N ILE A 79 -14.43 7.58 -0.93
CA ILE A 79 -15.10 6.32 -1.24
C ILE A 79 -14.49 5.66 -2.48
N GLY A 80 -14.31 6.40 -3.57
CA GLY A 80 -13.72 5.88 -4.80
C GLY A 80 -12.33 5.29 -4.58
N VAL A 81 -11.45 6.05 -3.93
CA VAL A 81 -10.10 5.60 -3.57
C VAL A 81 -10.14 4.39 -2.64
N ALA A 82 -11.02 4.40 -1.63
CA ALA A 82 -11.15 3.30 -0.68
C ALA A 82 -11.49 1.98 -1.39
N GLY A 83 -12.44 1.98 -2.32
CA GLY A 83 -12.78 0.77 -3.08
C GLY A 83 -11.66 0.31 -4.01
N CYS A 84 -10.90 1.24 -4.62
CA CYS A 84 -9.72 0.88 -5.40
C CYS A 84 -8.64 0.24 -4.52
N LEU A 85 -8.37 0.80 -3.34
CA LEU A 85 -7.42 0.25 -2.38
C LEU A 85 -7.90 -1.08 -1.79
N ALA A 86 -9.21 -1.27 -1.63
CA ALA A 86 -9.78 -2.55 -1.20
C ALA A 86 -9.53 -3.64 -2.24
N VAL A 87 -9.70 -3.32 -3.52
CA VAL A 87 -9.44 -4.28 -4.61
C VAL A 87 -7.95 -4.54 -4.78
N LEU A 88 -7.12 -3.50 -4.80
CA LEU A 88 -5.67 -3.64 -4.90
C LEU A 88 -5.11 -4.38 -3.68
N GLY A 89 -5.51 -4.00 -2.48
CA GLY A 89 -5.05 -4.62 -1.24
C GLY A 89 -5.58 -6.02 -1.03
N GLY A 90 -6.81 -6.29 -1.45
CA GLY A 90 -7.41 -7.61 -1.47
C GLY A 90 -6.69 -8.54 -2.44
N LEU A 91 -6.87 -8.29 -3.73
CA LEU A 91 -6.59 -9.28 -4.77
C LEU A 91 -5.16 -9.27 -5.28
N TRP A 92 -4.38 -8.23 -5.00
CA TRP A 92 -2.95 -8.31 -5.24
C TRP A 92 -2.29 -9.27 -4.24
N HIS A 93 -2.76 -9.29 -2.99
CA HIS A 93 -2.16 -10.10 -1.91
C HIS A 93 -2.74 -11.51 -1.78
N GLY A 94 -4.02 -11.73 -2.12
CA GLY A 94 -4.59 -13.08 -2.20
C GLY A 94 -6.13 -13.07 -2.25
N ALA A 95 -6.74 -14.23 -2.51
CA ALA A 95 -8.21 -14.32 -2.60
C ALA A 95 -8.93 -14.44 -1.25
N ALA A 96 -8.21 -14.31 -0.12
CA ALA A 96 -8.78 -14.46 1.22
C ALA A 96 -9.58 -13.21 1.66
N TRP A 97 -10.64 -13.41 2.44
CA TRP A 97 -11.46 -12.35 3.03
C TRP A 97 -10.65 -11.39 3.93
N THR A 98 -9.57 -11.89 4.54
CA THR A 98 -8.64 -11.10 5.36
C THR A 98 -8.05 -9.92 4.59
N TYR A 99 -7.63 -10.12 3.33
CA TYR A 99 -7.08 -9.06 2.49
C TYR A 99 -8.15 -8.05 2.03
N VAL A 100 -9.38 -8.50 1.78
CA VAL A 100 -10.51 -7.62 1.43
C VAL A 100 -10.85 -6.72 2.62
N LEU A 101 -10.96 -7.29 3.82
CA LEU A 101 -11.23 -6.55 5.06
C LEU A 101 -10.08 -5.58 5.39
N TRP A 102 -8.83 -6.00 5.17
CA TRP A 102 -7.65 -5.14 5.32
C TRP A 102 -7.71 -3.92 4.39
N GLY A 103 -7.96 -4.15 3.10
CA GLY A 103 -8.04 -3.07 2.13
C GLY A 103 -9.24 -2.14 2.40
N ALA A 104 -10.38 -2.68 2.82
CA ALA A 104 -11.54 -1.91 3.24
C ALA A 104 -11.27 -1.06 4.50
N TRP A 105 -10.54 -1.61 5.48
CA TRP A 105 -10.13 -0.89 6.69
C TRP A 105 -9.29 0.34 6.35
N HIS A 106 -8.21 0.17 5.59
CA HIS A 106 -7.32 1.27 5.21
C HIS A 106 -8.00 2.27 4.28
N GLY A 107 -8.78 1.79 3.31
CA GLY A 107 -9.59 2.63 2.43
C GLY A 107 -10.60 3.46 3.22
N GLY A 108 -11.31 2.85 4.17
CA GLY A 108 -12.30 3.50 5.02
C GLY A 108 -11.68 4.61 5.87
N TRP A 109 -10.54 4.36 6.51
CA TRP A 109 -9.83 5.38 7.28
C TRP A 109 -9.35 6.55 6.41
N LEU A 110 -8.85 6.28 5.20
CA LEU A 110 -8.46 7.34 4.26
C LEU A 110 -9.68 8.14 3.77
N ALA A 111 -10.81 7.49 3.52
CA ALA A 111 -12.04 8.18 3.14
C ALA A 111 -12.55 9.08 4.27
N LEU A 112 -12.55 8.58 5.51
CA LEU A 112 -12.94 9.32 6.70
C LEU A 112 -12.01 10.50 6.96
N GLU A 113 -10.69 10.29 6.80
CA GLU A 113 -9.68 11.33 6.90
C GLU A 113 -9.95 12.47 5.91
N ARG A 114 -10.19 12.16 4.64
CA ARG A 114 -10.46 13.16 3.61
C ARG A 114 -11.78 13.90 3.81
N TYR A 115 -12.77 13.23 4.39
CA TYR A 115 -14.07 13.81 4.67
C TYR A 115 -14.03 14.77 5.87
N THR A 116 -13.47 14.31 7.00
CA THR A 116 -13.44 15.06 8.26
C THR A 116 -12.29 16.07 8.34
N GLY A 117 -11.20 15.84 7.60
CA GLY A 117 -9.97 16.62 7.71
C GLY A 117 -9.28 16.50 9.08
N TRP A 118 -9.67 15.53 9.90
CA TRP A 118 -9.22 15.40 11.29
C TRP A 118 -7.74 15.01 11.41
N ALA A 119 -7.16 14.37 10.38
CA ALA A 119 -5.75 13.95 10.41
C ALA A 119 -4.74 15.07 10.10
N LYS A 120 -5.15 16.34 10.06
CA LYS A 120 -4.22 17.47 9.86
C LYS A 120 -3.29 17.75 11.04
N SER A 121 -3.61 17.21 12.22
CA SER A 121 -2.78 17.38 13.42
C SER A 121 -1.50 16.56 13.30
N ARG A 122 -0.35 17.19 13.55
CA ARG A 122 0.97 16.53 13.66
C ARG A 122 1.39 16.29 15.11
N SER A 123 0.42 16.19 16.03
CA SER A 123 0.70 15.91 17.43
C SER A 123 1.20 14.46 17.64
N PRO A 124 1.98 14.18 18.70
CA PRO A 124 2.35 12.80 19.06
C PRO A 124 1.13 11.87 19.20
N ALA A 125 0.00 12.40 19.70
CA ALA A 125 -1.27 11.67 19.77
C ALA A 125 -1.85 11.32 18.39
N ALA A 126 -1.59 12.12 17.35
CA ALA A 126 -1.96 11.76 15.99
C ALA A 126 -1.09 10.62 15.45
N LEU A 127 0.21 10.62 15.75
CA LEU A 127 1.11 9.51 15.39
C LEU A 127 0.69 8.20 16.07
N LEU A 128 0.41 8.24 17.38
CA LEU A 128 -0.06 7.07 18.11
C LEU A 128 -1.38 6.52 17.56
N ARG A 129 -2.34 7.40 17.24
CA ARG A 129 -3.60 6.97 16.62
C ARG A 129 -3.37 6.31 15.27
N THR A 130 -2.58 6.92 14.38
CA THR A 130 -2.26 6.33 13.08
C THR A 130 -1.55 5.00 13.25
N LEU A 131 -0.58 4.91 14.16
CA LEU A 131 0.13 3.67 14.45
C LEU A 131 -0.83 2.58 14.92
N LEU A 132 -1.73 2.88 15.86
CA LEU A 132 -2.73 1.93 16.33
C LEU A 132 -3.66 1.46 15.20
N LEU A 133 -4.20 2.38 14.40
CA LEU A 133 -5.07 2.03 13.28
C LEU A 133 -4.35 1.16 12.24
N VAL A 134 -3.08 1.46 11.98
CA VAL A 134 -2.25 0.67 11.08
C VAL A 134 -2.02 -0.72 11.68
N LEU A 135 -1.54 -0.83 12.92
CA LEU A 135 -1.27 -2.11 13.57
C LEU A 135 -2.51 -3.01 13.63
N LEU A 136 -3.69 -2.46 13.95
CA LEU A 136 -4.95 -3.19 13.92
C LEU A 136 -5.28 -3.73 12.52
N GLY A 137 -5.04 -2.93 11.48
CA GLY A 137 -5.17 -3.38 10.10
C GLY A 137 -4.20 -4.51 9.77
N TRP A 138 -2.92 -4.38 10.16
CA TRP A 138 -1.89 -5.39 9.87
C TRP A 138 -2.18 -6.77 10.47
N VAL A 139 -2.97 -6.87 11.54
CA VAL A 139 -3.44 -8.16 12.06
C VAL A 139 -4.26 -8.91 11.00
N MET A 140 -5.21 -8.22 10.34
CA MET A 140 -5.98 -8.80 9.25
C MET A 140 -5.08 -9.22 8.09
N PHE A 141 -4.06 -8.42 7.76
CA PHE A 141 -3.13 -8.75 6.67
C PHE A 141 -2.27 -10.00 6.95
N ARG A 142 -1.85 -10.18 8.20
CA ARG A 142 -0.95 -11.27 8.63
C ARG A 142 -1.68 -12.58 8.89
N ALA A 143 -2.95 -12.52 9.31
CA ALA A 143 -3.71 -13.71 9.69
C ALA A 143 -4.11 -14.55 8.47
N THR A 144 -4.12 -15.88 8.64
CA THR A 144 -4.54 -16.83 7.59
C THR A 144 -6.06 -16.90 7.45
N SER A 145 -6.81 -16.49 8.49
CA SER A 145 -8.27 -16.44 8.47
C SER A 145 -8.80 -15.28 9.31
N VAL A 146 -10.08 -14.93 9.09
CA VAL A 146 -10.77 -13.89 9.88
C VAL A 146 -10.93 -14.33 11.34
N ALA A 147 -11.11 -15.64 11.59
CA ALA A 147 -11.19 -16.19 12.94
C ALA A 147 -9.86 -16.01 13.70
N GLU A 148 -8.74 -16.39 13.06
CA GLU A 148 -7.40 -16.20 13.65
C GLU A 148 -7.11 -14.71 13.89
N ALA A 149 -7.50 -13.82 12.97
CA ALA A 149 -7.36 -12.38 13.17
C ALA A 149 -8.12 -11.91 14.43
N GLY A 150 -9.33 -12.45 14.66
CA GLY A 150 -10.14 -12.17 15.85
C GLY A 150 -9.45 -12.62 17.14
N GLU A 151 -8.84 -13.81 17.15
CA GLU A 151 -8.08 -14.32 18.30
C GLU A 151 -6.87 -13.44 18.62
N VAL A 152 -6.13 -13.00 17.59
CA VAL A 152 -4.99 -12.08 17.76
C VAL A 152 -5.45 -10.73 18.31
N LEU A 153 -6.53 -10.16 17.77
CA LEU A 153 -7.09 -8.89 18.27
C LEU A 153 -7.59 -9.01 19.72
N ALA A 154 -8.23 -10.13 20.07
CA ALA A 154 -8.65 -10.42 21.45
C ALA A 154 -7.44 -10.52 22.38
N GLY A 155 -6.35 -11.15 21.94
CA GLY A 155 -5.08 -11.18 22.66
C GLY A 155 -4.47 -9.80 22.86
N MET A 156 -4.45 -8.95 21.82
CA MET A 156 -3.97 -7.57 21.90
C MET A 156 -4.79 -6.70 22.86
N ALA A 157 -6.10 -6.97 22.98
CA ALA A 157 -6.98 -6.33 23.94
C ALA A 157 -6.87 -6.89 25.37
N GLY A 158 -6.03 -7.92 25.58
CA GLY A 158 -5.82 -8.58 26.88
C GLY A 158 -6.92 -9.57 27.26
N LEU A 159 -7.84 -9.91 26.35
CA LEU A 159 -8.95 -10.83 26.62
C LEU A 159 -8.49 -12.29 26.84
N ASN A 160 -7.27 -12.62 26.42
CA ASN A 160 -6.63 -13.91 26.63
C ASN A 160 -5.64 -13.90 27.84
N GLY A 161 -5.74 -12.88 28.70
CA GLY A 161 -4.79 -12.63 29.78
C GLY A 161 -3.59 -11.79 29.33
N ILE A 162 -2.90 -11.19 30.31
CA ILE A 162 -1.70 -10.38 30.08
C ILE A 162 -0.49 -11.18 30.54
N GLY A 163 0.30 -11.67 29.59
CA GLY A 163 1.51 -12.45 29.84
C GLY A 163 2.21 -12.84 28.55
N MET A 164 3.50 -13.19 28.64
CA MET A 164 4.24 -13.73 27.50
C MET A 164 4.15 -15.25 27.51
N SER A 165 3.70 -15.86 26.41
CA SER A 165 3.80 -17.30 26.24
C SER A 165 5.28 -17.71 26.14
N ALA A 166 5.62 -18.92 26.56
CA ALA A 166 6.98 -19.45 26.43
C ALA A 166 7.46 -19.38 24.96
N THR A 167 6.58 -19.74 24.02
CA THR A 167 6.81 -19.62 22.57
C THR A 167 7.12 -18.20 22.11
N SER A 168 6.38 -17.20 22.59
CA SER A 168 6.65 -15.79 22.26
C SER A 168 7.98 -15.32 22.84
N ALA A 169 8.30 -15.73 24.06
CA ALA A 169 9.57 -15.40 24.71
C ALA A 169 10.77 -16.00 23.95
N PHE A 170 10.65 -17.24 23.46
CA PHE A 170 11.70 -17.86 22.64
C PHE A 170 11.89 -17.20 21.26
N GLN A 171 10.84 -16.61 20.70
CA GLN A 171 10.93 -15.87 19.42
C GLN A 171 11.52 -14.46 19.58
N MET A 172 11.53 -13.91 20.80
CA MET A 172 12.14 -12.61 21.09
C MET A 172 13.66 -12.74 21.21
N THR A 173 14.36 -12.66 20.08
CA THR A 173 15.82 -12.65 20.07
C THR A 173 16.37 -11.29 20.48
N GLY A 174 17.57 -11.26 21.08
CA GLY A 174 18.27 -10.01 21.38
C GLY A 174 18.49 -9.15 20.13
N GLU A 175 18.71 -9.80 18.99
CA GLU A 175 18.76 -9.15 17.69
C GLU A 175 17.46 -8.42 17.33
N SER A 176 16.30 -9.07 17.49
CA SER A 176 14.99 -8.46 17.20
C SER A 176 14.74 -7.23 18.06
N LEU A 177 15.18 -7.25 19.33
CA LEU A 177 15.09 -6.13 20.24
C LEU A 177 16.00 -4.96 19.83
N VAL A 178 17.21 -5.24 19.36
CA VAL A 178 18.14 -4.21 18.84
C VAL A 178 17.55 -3.56 17.59
N PHE A 179 17.02 -4.33 16.65
CA PHE A 179 16.37 -3.78 15.45
C PHE A 179 15.12 -2.97 15.79
N LEU A 180 14.31 -3.41 16.76
CA LEU A 180 13.16 -2.66 17.24
C LEU A 180 13.58 -1.32 17.84
N ALA A 181 14.61 -1.32 18.70
CA ALA A 181 15.15 -0.09 19.28
C ALA A 181 15.69 0.86 18.20
N LEU A 182 16.42 0.34 17.21
CA LEU A 182 16.92 1.12 16.09
C LEU A 182 15.78 1.71 15.25
N ALA A 183 14.74 0.93 14.96
CA ALA A 183 13.58 1.39 14.20
C ALA A 183 12.83 2.51 14.94
N ILE A 184 12.62 2.37 16.25
CA ILE A 184 12.03 3.41 17.11
C ILE A 184 12.90 4.66 17.10
N PHE A 185 14.23 4.51 17.25
CA PHE A 185 15.16 5.64 17.21
C PHE A 185 15.11 6.38 15.88
N VAL A 186 15.17 5.67 14.75
CA VAL A 186 15.09 6.27 13.41
C VAL A 186 13.76 6.99 13.23
N ALA A 187 12.64 6.36 13.60
CA ALA A 187 11.31 6.97 13.49
C ALA A 187 11.16 8.24 14.35
N ALA A 188 11.77 8.27 15.54
CA ALA A 188 11.77 9.44 16.42
C ALA A 188 12.73 10.55 15.95
N ALA A 189 13.88 10.20 15.37
CA ALA A 189 14.91 11.14 14.93
C ALA A 189 14.63 11.77 13.55
N GLU A 190 13.90 11.06 12.67
CA GLU A 190 13.63 11.48 11.29
C GLU A 190 13.04 12.89 11.13
N PRO A 191 12.04 13.31 11.94
CA PRO A 191 11.46 14.65 11.81
C PRO A 191 12.46 15.76 12.14
N GLY A 192 13.39 15.50 13.07
CA GLY A 192 14.47 16.42 13.43
C GLY A 192 15.51 16.54 12.31
N LEU A 193 15.91 15.40 11.73
CA LEU A 193 16.85 15.35 10.60
C LEU A 193 16.33 16.07 9.35
N ARG A 194 15.02 15.99 9.07
CA ARG A 194 14.42 16.72 7.94
C ARG A 194 14.46 18.23 8.14
N ARG A 195 14.16 18.70 9.36
CA ARG A 195 14.16 20.14 9.67
C ARG A 195 15.56 20.72 9.57
N SER A 196 16.58 20.02 10.07
CA SER A 196 17.97 20.47 9.99
C SER A 196 18.49 20.50 8.55
N ARG A 197 18.15 19.51 7.72
CA ARG A 197 18.54 19.51 6.29
C ARG A 197 17.92 20.66 5.49
N VAL A 198 16.64 20.97 5.70
CA VAL A 198 15.97 22.08 5.00
C VAL A 198 16.51 23.43 5.45
N ALA A 199 16.88 23.58 6.73
CA ALA A 199 17.53 24.78 7.24
C ALA A 199 18.99 24.95 6.77
N SER A 200 19.68 23.87 6.40
CA SER A 200 21.08 23.89 5.97
C SER A 200 21.31 24.10 4.47
N VAL A 201 20.26 24.33 3.66
CA VAL A 201 20.37 24.73 2.25
C VAL A 201 20.32 26.26 2.09
N GLU A 202 20.85 26.99 3.07
CA GLU A 202 21.36 28.33 2.82
C GLU A 202 22.87 28.23 2.60
N PRO A 203 23.43 28.80 1.52
CA PRO A 203 24.87 28.80 1.31
C PRO A 203 25.52 29.53 2.48
N ALA A 204 26.21 28.78 3.34
CA ALA A 204 26.98 29.34 4.44
C ALA A 204 27.95 30.39 3.86
N LYS A 205 27.82 31.64 4.32
CA LYS A 205 28.78 32.70 4.00
C LYS A 205 30.12 32.32 4.65
N GLY A 206 30.99 31.70 3.86
CA GLY A 206 32.36 31.36 4.23
C GLY A 206 32.57 29.89 4.62
N GLY A 207 33.35 29.16 3.81
CA GLY A 207 33.95 27.87 4.16
C GLY A 207 33.11 26.62 3.88
N GLY A 208 33.37 25.95 2.75
CA GLY A 208 32.64 24.75 2.30
C GLY A 208 32.70 23.50 3.19
N ALA A 209 33.46 23.51 4.29
CA ALA A 209 33.59 22.37 5.20
C ALA A 209 32.28 22.02 5.94
N VAL A 210 31.50 23.04 6.33
CA VAL A 210 30.21 22.84 7.04
C VAL A 210 29.14 22.25 6.11
N THR A 211 29.17 22.63 4.83
CA THR A 211 28.26 22.13 3.80
C THR A 211 28.51 20.65 3.46
N VAL A 212 29.79 20.24 3.45
CA VAL A 212 30.20 18.84 3.20
C VAL A 212 29.77 17.92 4.34
N ALA A 213 29.98 18.31 5.61
CA ALA A 213 29.56 17.51 6.76
C ALA A 213 28.04 17.32 6.83
N ASN A 214 27.26 18.37 6.55
CA ASN A 214 25.79 18.32 6.55
C ASN A 214 25.20 17.50 5.39
N THR A 215 25.97 17.24 4.33
CA THR A 215 25.50 16.51 3.14
C THR A 215 26.04 15.08 3.07
N LEU A 216 27.32 14.87 3.37
CA LEU A 216 27.96 13.55 3.27
C LEU A 216 27.63 12.65 4.46
N LEU A 217 27.66 13.17 5.69
CA LEU A 217 27.46 12.34 6.89
C LEU A 217 26.09 11.64 6.89
N PRO A 218 24.98 12.33 6.55
CA PRO A 218 23.68 11.67 6.48
C PRO A 218 23.52 10.72 5.28
N SER A 219 24.27 10.97 4.19
CA SER A 219 24.29 10.11 3.00
C SER A 219 25.07 8.81 3.27
N LEU A 220 26.18 8.91 3.99
CA LEU A 220 26.93 7.75 4.48
C LEU A 220 26.13 6.96 5.52
N ALA A 221 25.45 7.62 6.45
CA ALA A 221 24.59 6.95 7.44
C ALA A 221 23.45 6.17 6.76
N THR A 222 22.78 6.78 5.77
CA THR A 222 21.72 6.09 5.00
C THR A 222 22.27 4.94 4.16
N LEU A 223 23.47 5.08 3.58
CA LEU A 223 24.16 4.00 2.87
C LEU A 223 24.50 2.82 3.82
N ILE A 224 25.01 3.11 5.01
CA ILE A 224 25.31 2.07 6.02
C ILE A 224 24.03 1.33 6.43
N VAL A 225 22.94 2.05 6.71
CA VAL A 225 21.65 1.42 7.03
C VAL A 225 21.14 0.58 5.86
N ALA A 226 21.30 1.05 4.62
CA ALA A 226 20.92 0.28 3.44
C ALA A 226 21.75 -1.00 3.29
N ILE A 227 23.06 -0.93 3.51
CA ILE A 227 23.95 -2.10 3.47
C ILE A 227 23.54 -3.11 4.56
N LEU A 228 23.31 -2.66 5.80
CA LEU A 228 22.87 -3.53 6.89
C LEU A 228 21.50 -4.18 6.60
N ALA A 229 20.56 -3.44 6.02
CA ALA A 229 19.27 -3.98 5.60
C ALA A 229 19.43 -5.05 4.50
N VAL A 230 20.28 -4.81 3.50
CA VAL A 230 20.57 -5.77 2.42
C VAL A 230 21.25 -7.04 2.97
N LEU A 231 22.22 -6.89 3.86
CA LEU A 231 22.88 -8.02 4.52
C LEU A 231 21.87 -8.87 5.29
N LYS A 232 20.97 -8.24 6.06
CA LYS A 232 19.93 -8.97 6.80
C LYS A 232 18.92 -9.66 5.88
N LEU A 233 18.52 -9.00 4.80
CA LEU A 233 17.66 -9.60 3.76
C LEU A 233 18.35 -10.79 3.09
N SER A 234 19.66 -10.72 2.85
CA SER A 234 20.44 -11.81 2.24
C SER A 234 20.62 -13.02 3.16
N GLU A 235 20.65 -12.80 4.47
CA GLU A 235 20.70 -13.86 5.48
C GLU A 235 19.39 -14.68 5.49
N GLN A 236 18.26 -14.05 5.18
CA GLN A 236 16.98 -14.75 5.02
C GLN A 236 16.92 -15.46 3.67
N SER A 237 17.62 -16.60 3.55
CA SER A 237 17.75 -17.40 2.33
C SER A 237 16.42 -17.99 1.82
N PHE A 238 15.32 -17.80 2.55
CA PHE A 238 13.99 -18.25 2.17
C PHE A 238 12.95 -17.20 2.59
N SER A 239 12.65 -16.26 1.70
CA SER A 239 11.39 -15.52 1.73
C SER A 239 10.46 -16.26 0.75
N PRO A 240 9.56 -17.14 1.21
CA PRO A 240 8.53 -17.62 0.33
C PRO A 240 7.77 -16.36 -0.09
N PHE A 241 7.89 -16.02 -1.37
CA PHE A 241 7.18 -14.88 -1.95
C PHE A 241 5.72 -14.99 -1.48
N LEU A 242 5.21 -13.91 -0.88
CA LEU A 242 3.89 -13.83 -0.23
C LEU A 242 2.72 -14.39 -1.08
N TYR A 243 2.93 -14.59 -2.38
CA TYR A 243 1.97 -15.09 -3.36
C TYR A 243 1.91 -16.61 -3.50
N PHE A 244 2.75 -17.40 -2.83
CA PHE A 244 2.70 -18.87 -2.90
C PHE A 244 2.02 -19.52 -1.70
N GLN A 245 1.03 -18.85 -1.10
CA GLN A 245 0.06 -19.50 -0.21
C GLN A 245 -1.16 -19.98 -1.02
N PHE A 246 -0.91 -20.86 -1.99
CA PHE A 246 -1.95 -21.68 -2.62
C PHE A 246 -1.82 -23.11 -2.11
#